data_AF-A0A7J2ZHA0-F1
#
_entry.id   AF-A0A7J2ZHA0-F1
#
_cell.length_a   1.000
_cell.length_b   1.000
_cell.length_c   1.000
_cell.angle_alpha   90.00
_cell.angle_beta   90.00
_cell.angle_gamma   90.00
#
_symmetry.space_group_name_H-M   'P 1'
#
loop_
_entity.id
_entity.type
_entity.pdbx_description
1 polymer ?
#
loop_
_entity_poly.entity_id
_entity_poly.type
_entity_poly.pdbx_seq_one_letter_code
_entity_poly.pdbx_strand_id
1 'polypeptide(L)'
;MRGLDELLELFKSKKKLELEEVAKVLNLPESSTLFWARTLKQDGILDIVQESGKTFLILAKEKGVGEKELEAPTETIPASRLSKLIEEYAEKIEEMKKRSEEIKKLEKEHSDVVYKEYVPLERKFEVELHMMAEQLADKEARIKELDSRIKEVPKRITMIESQAQKLERIESYIRFSLEKSRARIDKEVDRIEEIRSLVEKYTSEVNKRIEDQVASIRNVQKELAKLKKMEDWIYVQQDMLEKNMKEYSEMRKRSLSELEELRDVMRAGFLKRYEKELRMMKERHLAEIEEIKRREKEYQQRIEEQRKELAKIAEETDRILKTFEQISKKKIRVEKEEKPFIGEIEKVSPVGIE
;
A
#
# COMPACT_ATOMS: atom_id res chain seq x y z
N MET A 1 104.86 24.68 53.12
CA MET A 1 106.27 24.85 53.51
C MET A 1 107.13 23.58 53.37
N ARG A 2 106.58 22.36 53.22
CA ARG A 2 107.41 21.13 53.05
C ARG A 2 108.33 21.12 51.81
N GLY A 3 107.91 21.72 50.69
CA GLY A 3 108.70 21.69 49.45
C GLY A 3 109.97 22.54 49.44
N LEU A 4 110.16 23.48 50.39
CA LEU A 4 111.39 24.30 50.48
C LEU A 4 112.51 23.57 51.24
N ASP A 5 112.15 22.81 52.28
CA ASP A 5 113.12 22.04 53.08
C ASP A 5 113.70 20.85 52.28
N GLU A 6 112.88 20.16 51.49
CA GLU A 6 113.31 19.09 50.59
C GLU A 6 114.25 19.59 49.48
N LEU A 7 114.03 20.82 49.00
CA LEU A 7 114.87 21.46 47.99
C LEU A 7 116.25 21.82 48.55
N LEU A 8 116.31 22.27 49.80
CA LEU A 8 117.56 22.55 50.51
C LEU A 8 118.37 21.27 50.79
N GLU A 9 117.73 20.14 51.11
CA GLU A 9 118.41 18.84 51.22
C GLU A 9 118.95 18.33 49.87
N LEU A 10 118.19 18.51 48.79
CA LEU A 10 118.63 18.14 47.45
C LEU A 10 119.83 18.94 46.98
N PHE A 11 119.89 20.24 47.30
CA PHE A 11 121.06 21.07 47.00
C PHE A 11 122.29 20.70 47.85
N LYS A 12 122.11 20.22 49.08
CA LYS A 12 123.20 19.71 49.93
C LYS A 12 123.79 18.40 49.41
N SER A 13 122.96 17.52 48.85
CA SER A 13 123.39 16.20 48.33
C SER A 13 123.93 16.26 46.90
N LYS A 14 123.29 17.04 46.02
CA LYS A 14 123.71 17.27 44.64
C LYS A 14 124.05 18.76 44.49
N LYS A 15 125.34 19.10 44.41
CA LYS A 15 125.82 20.49 44.21
C LYS A 15 125.27 21.20 42.96
N LYS A 16 124.56 20.47 42.10
CA LYS A 16 123.96 20.91 40.83
C LYS A 16 122.68 20.11 40.62
N LEU A 17 121.54 20.80 40.47
CA LEU A 17 120.22 20.18 40.30
C LEU A 17 119.64 20.50 38.92
N GLU A 18 119.03 19.50 38.27
CA GLU A 18 118.29 19.74 37.01
C GLU A 18 116.97 20.48 37.31
N LEU A 19 116.61 21.44 36.47
CA LEU A 19 115.38 22.23 36.62
C LEU A 19 114.13 21.35 36.67
N GLU A 20 114.12 20.24 35.92
CA GLU A 20 113.03 19.26 35.91
C GLU A 20 112.90 18.51 37.26
N GLU A 21 114.02 18.20 37.92
CA GLU A 21 114.01 17.61 39.28
C GLU A 21 113.40 18.60 40.29
N VAL A 22 113.75 19.89 40.16
CA VAL A 22 113.26 20.95 41.05
C VAL A 22 111.77 21.23 40.82
N ALA A 23 111.31 21.22 39.57
CA ALA A 23 109.89 21.37 39.22
C ALA A 23 109.03 20.24 39.79
N LYS A 24 109.54 18.99 39.77
CA LYS A 24 108.86 17.82 40.36
C LYS A 24 108.72 17.93 41.88
N VAL A 25 109.78 18.37 42.58
CA VAL A 25 109.79 18.51 44.05
C VAL A 25 108.84 19.63 44.50
N LEU A 26 108.80 20.74 43.76
CA LEU A 26 107.89 21.86 44.07
C LEU A 26 106.45 21.63 43.58
N ASN A 27 106.20 20.58 42.78
CA ASN A 27 104.93 20.34 42.10
C ASN A 27 104.46 21.57 41.30
N LEU A 28 105.40 22.23 40.61
CA LEU A 28 105.16 23.42 39.80
C LEU A 28 105.52 23.16 38.33
N PRO A 29 104.82 23.82 37.38
CA PRO A 29 105.24 23.80 35.98
C PRO A 29 106.68 24.32 35.82
N GLU A 30 107.47 23.71 34.93
CA GLU A 30 108.86 24.12 34.68
C GLU A 30 109.00 25.61 34.36
N SER A 31 108.01 26.21 33.70
CA SER A 31 107.97 27.65 33.39
C SER A 31 107.91 28.53 34.65
N SER A 32 107.14 28.13 35.66
CA SER A 32 107.06 28.81 36.96
C SER A 32 108.34 28.60 37.78
N THR A 33 108.91 27.39 37.73
CA THR A 33 110.17 27.06 38.41
C THR A 33 111.34 27.85 37.81
N LEU A 34 111.37 28.04 36.48
CA LEU A 34 112.36 28.84 35.78
C LEU A 34 112.22 30.34 36.10
N PHE A 35 110.98 30.84 36.19
CA PHE A 35 110.73 32.21 36.63
C PHE A 35 111.26 32.46 38.05
N TRP A 36 110.94 31.56 38.99
CA TRP A 36 111.43 31.64 40.38
C TRP A 36 112.96 31.55 40.46
N ALA A 37 113.57 30.65 39.69
CA ALA A 37 115.03 30.53 39.60
C ALA A 37 115.70 31.80 39.06
N ARG A 38 115.08 32.50 38.09
CA ARG A 38 115.58 33.78 37.58
C ARG A 38 115.49 34.89 38.63
N THR A 39 114.41 34.94 39.41
CA THR A 39 114.28 35.88 40.53
C THR A 39 115.39 35.63 41.56
N LEU A 40 115.60 34.38 41.96
CA LEU A 40 116.67 34.04 42.90
C LEU A 40 118.09 34.25 42.36
N LYS A 41 118.27 34.22 41.03
CA LYS A 41 119.52 34.63 40.39
C LYS A 41 119.73 36.14 40.46
N GLN A 42 118.67 36.94 40.33
CA GLN A 42 118.75 38.40 40.55
C GLN A 42 119.10 38.72 42.00
N ASP A 43 118.60 37.93 42.95
CA ASP A 43 118.90 38.07 44.38
C ASP A 43 120.27 37.48 44.77
N GLY A 44 121.02 36.91 43.81
CA GLY A 44 122.37 36.37 44.02
C GLY A 44 122.41 35.06 44.83
N ILE A 45 121.27 34.39 45.00
CA ILE A 45 121.13 33.16 45.81
C ILE A 45 121.44 31.92 44.97
N LEU A 46 121.05 31.91 43.69
CA LEU A 46 121.25 30.80 42.76
C LEU A 46 121.96 31.27 41.48
N ASP A 47 122.73 30.39 40.86
CA ASP A 47 123.20 30.54 39.48
C ASP A 47 122.56 29.49 38.58
N ILE A 48 122.35 29.85 37.32
CA ILE A 48 121.69 29.03 36.30
C ILE A 48 122.72 28.73 35.21
N VAL A 49 123.04 27.44 35.04
CA VAL A 49 124.01 26.95 34.05
C VAL A 49 123.30 26.05 33.05
N GLN A 50 123.54 26.26 31.75
CA GLN A 50 123.07 25.37 30.70
C GLN A 50 124.21 24.48 30.19
N GLU A 51 124.01 23.18 30.24
CA GLU A 51 124.93 22.19 29.69
C GLU A 51 124.15 21.14 28.92
N SER A 52 124.60 20.79 27.71
CA SER A 52 124.05 19.70 26.90
C SER A 52 122.53 19.79 26.68
N GLY A 53 121.98 21.00 26.54
CA GLY A 53 120.55 21.24 26.31
C GLY A 53 119.67 21.17 27.56
N LYS A 54 120.25 20.95 28.75
CA LYS A 54 119.54 20.95 30.03
C LYS A 54 119.92 22.15 30.89
N THR A 55 118.95 22.64 31.67
CA THR A 55 119.15 23.78 32.59
C THR A 55 119.36 23.26 34.01
N PHE A 56 120.44 23.68 34.64
CA PHE A 56 120.80 23.31 36.01
C PHE A 56 120.85 24.52 36.93
N LEU A 57 120.45 24.33 38.18
CA LEU A 57 120.53 25.31 39.26
C LEU A 57 121.69 24.96 40.20
N ILE A 58 122.47 25.96 40.59
CA ILE A 58 123.64 25.83 41.49
C ILE A 58 123.51 26.90 42.58
N LEU A 59 123.75 26.57 43.85
CA LEU A 59 123.84 27.57 44.92
C LEU A 59 125.06 28.47 44.70
N ALA A 60 124.84 29.79 44.66
CA ALA A 60 125.92 30.75 44.55
C ALA A 60 126.79 30.66 45.82
N LYS A 61 128.10 30.39 45.66
CA LYS A 61 129.05 30.35 46.77
C LYS A 61 129.05 31.70 47.50
N GLU A 62 128.84 31.62 48.81
CA GLU A 62 128.90 32.70 49.79
C GLU A 62 130.02 33.71 49.49
N LYS A 63 129.65 34.88 48.96
CA LYS A 63 130.43 36.09 49.18
C LYS A 63 129.99 36.66 50.52
N GLY A 64 130.78 36.33 51.55
CA GLY A 64 130.65 36.92 52.87
C GLY A 64 130.57 38.45 52.81
N VAL A 65 129.46 38.97 53.28
CA VAL A 65 129.31 40.33 53.80
C VAL A 65 128.94 40.07 55.27
N GLY A 66 129.90 39.86 56.15
CA GLY A 66 130.79 40.93 56.58
C GLY A 66 129.98 41.86 57.46
N GLU A 67 129.70 41.38 58.67
CA GLU A 67 129.30 42.22 59.80
C GLU A 67 130.22 43.44 59.84
N LYS A 68 129.70 44.59 59.41
CA LYS A 68 130.29 45.86 59.79
C LYS A 68 129.62 46.27 61.08
N GLU A 69 130.24 45.80 62.16
CA GLU A 69 130.35 46.55 63.40
C GLU A 69 130.46 48.05 63.05
N LEU A 70 129.47 48.80 63.50
CA LEU A 70 129.49 50.25 63.54
C LEU A 70 130.59 50.66 64.52
N GLU A 71 131.82 50.79 64.01
CA GLU A 71 132.85 51.58 64.67
C GLU A 71 132.31 53.00 64.84
N ALA A 72 132.13 53.38 66.11
CA ALA A 72 131.78 54.74 66.49
C ALA A 72 132.88 55.70 66.01
N PRO A 73 132.57 56.70 65.18
CA PRO A 73 133.44 57.85 65.05
C PRO A 73 133.31 58.63 66.36
N THR A 74 134.37 58.61 67.17
CA THR A 74 134.65 59.67 68.14
C THR A 74 134.91 60.97 67.41
N GLU A 75 133.85 61.54 66.85
CA GLU A 75 133.76 62.95 66.54
C GLU A 75 132.65 63.48 67.43
N THR A 76 133.04 64.35 68.37
CA THR A 76 132.12 65.12 69.20
C THR A 76 131.17 65.90 68.30
N ILE A 77 130.00 65.32 68.03
CA ILE A 77 128.85 66.05 67.48
C ILE A 77 128.51 67.12 68.52
N PRO A 78 128.58 68.42 68.18
CA PRO A 78 128.17 69.47 69.12
C PRO A 78 126.74 69.20 69.54
N ALA A 79 126.42 69.31 70.84
CA ALA A 79 125.09 69.01 71.39
C ALA A 79 123.92 69.68 70.63
N SER A 80 124.19 70.76 69.88
CA SER A 80 123.23 71.47 69.02
C SER A 80 122.83 70.74 67.72
N ARG A 81 123.64 69.82 67.18
CA ARG A 81 123.29 69.01 65.98
C ARG A 81 122.54 67.74 66.33
N LEU A 82 122.87 67.10 67.45
CA LEU A 82 122.13 65.96 68.01
C LEU A 82 120.71 66.36 68.41
N SER A 83 120.54 67.52 69.05
CA SER A 83 119.21 68.05 69.40
C SER A 83 118.32 68.27 68.17
N LYS A 84 118.86 68.89 67.11
CA LYS A 84 118.09 69.16 65.88
C LYS A 84 117.68 67.89 65.14
N LEU A 85 118.57 66.89 65.09
CA LEU A 85 118.27 65.62 64.44
C LEU A 85 117.24 64.82 65.25
N ILE A 86 117.32 64.85 66.59
CA ILE A 86 116.33 64.23 67.48
C ILE A 86 114.97 64.94 67.35
N GLU A 87 114.92 66.26 67.25
CA GLU A 87 113.70 67.02 66.95
C GLU A 87 113.13 66.68 65.58
N GLU A 88 113.95 66.60 64.53
CA GLU A 88 113.51 66.27 63.17
C GLU A 88 113.02 64.81 63.04
N TYR A 89 113.64 63.86 63.76
CA TYR A 89 113.14 62.49 63.88
C TYR A 89 111.88 62.41 64.74
N ALA A 90 111.76 63.19 65.81
CA ALA A 90 110.56 63.27 66.62
C ALA A 90 109.38 63.85 65.83
N GLU A 91 109.60 64.90 65.04
CA GLU A 91 108.61 65.47 64.12
C GLU A 91 108.18 64.46 63.06
N LYS A 92 109.11 63.71 62.46
CA LYS A 92 108.78 62.62 61.53
C LYS A 92 108.02 61.48 62.19
N ILE A 93 108.36 61.11 63.42
CA ILE A 93 107.62 60.09 64.18
C ILE A 93 106.21 60.58 64.48
N GLU A 94 106.05 61.86 64.82
CA GLU A 94 104.73 62.46 65.07
C GLU A 94 103.91 62.57 63.78
N GLU A 95 104.54 62.90 62.66
CA GLU A 95 103.94 62.88 61.32
C GLU A 95 103.56 61.46 60.89
N MET A 96 104.41 60.46 61.16
CA MET A 96 104.09 59.04 60.92
C MET A 96 102.93 58.56 61.79
N LYS A 97 102.83 59.00 63.05
CA LYS A 97 101.68 58.71 63.91
C LYS A 97 100.42 59.33 63.34
N LYS A 98 100.45 60.61 62.93
CA LYS A 98 99.32 61.29 62.27
C LYS A 98 98.89 60.56 61.00
N ARG A 99 99.84 60.19 60.14
CA ARG A 99 99.55 59.41 58.92
C ARG A 99 99.04 58.01 59.25
N SER A 100 99.53 57.36 60.29
CA SER A 100 99.02 56.05 60.74
C SER A 100 97.59 56.15 61.27
N GLU A 101 97.26 57.21 62.00
CA GLU A 101 95.89 57.50 62.45
C GLU A 101 94.96 57.83 61.29
N GLU A 102 95.45 58.57 60.30
CA GLU A 102 94.72 58.89 59.06
C GLU A 102 94.48 57.63 58.20
N ILE A 103 95.48 56.74 58.07
CA ILE A 103 95.33 55.43 57.44
C ILE A 103 94.27 54.61 58.18
N LYS A 104 94.29 54.55 59.51
CA LYS A 104 93.26 53.82 60.28
C LYS A 104 91.86 54.40 60.08
N LYS A 105 91.72 55.72 59.94
CA LYS A 105 90.44 56.36 59.60
C LYS A 105 89.99 55.97 58.20
N LEU A 106 90.88 56.05 57.21
CA LEU A 106 90.60 55.65 55.83
C LEU A 106 90.28 54.16 55.69
N GLU A 107 90.97 53.28 56.42
CA GLU A 107 90.67 51.84 56.47
C GLU A 107 89.28 51.59 57.04
N LYS A 108 88.89 52.36 58.07
CA LYS A 108 87.54 52.29 58.65
C LYS A 108 86.47 52.83 57.68
N GLU A 109 86.73 53.95 57.02
CA GLU A 109 85.82 54.53 56.00
C GLU A 109 85.67 53.59 54.80
N HIS A 110 86.76 53.03 54.30
CA HIS A 110 86.74 52.02 53.24
C HIS A 110 85.95 50.78 53.67
N SER A 111 86.20 50.26 54.87
CA SER A 111 85.42 49.15 55.43
C SER A 111 83.94 49.51 55.54
N ASP A 112 83.60 50.71 55.98
CA ASP A 112 82.22 51.16 56.10
C ASP A 112 81.54 51.26 54.73
N VAL A 113 82.19 51.83 53.71
CA VAL A 113 81.65 51.88 52.34
C VAL A 113 81.44 50.48 51.76
N VAL A 114 82.42 49.59 51.93
CA VAL A 114 82.32 48.20 51.43
C VAL A 114 81.16 47.46 52.11
N TYR A 115 81.12 47.45 53.44
CA TYR A 115 80.15 46.62 54.16
C TYR A 115 78.77 47.26 54.34
N LYS A 116 78.66 48.59 54.42
CA LYS A 116 77.38 49.28 54.62
C LYS A 116 76.72 49.74 53.32
N GLU A 117 77.49 50.01 52.26
CA GLU A 117 76.92 50.51 51.00
C GLU A 117 76.98 49.45 49.90
N TYR A 118 78.17 48.91 49.60
CA TYR A 118 78.34 47.97 48.48
C TYR A 118 77.67 46.62 48.73
N VAL A 119 77.93 45.95 49.86
CA VAL A 119 77.36 44.61 50.12
C VAL A 119 75.82 44.61 50.11
N PRO A 120 75.11 45.58 50.72
CA PRO A 120 73.66 45.64 50.63
C PRO A 120 73.15 45.94 49.21
N LEU A 121 73.87 46.74 48.43
CA LEU A 121 73.52 47.06 47.05
C LEU A 121 73.71 45.85 46.14
N GLU A 122 74.82 45.12 46.29
CA GLU A 122 75.11 43.87 45.57
C GLU A 122 74.01 42.84 45.84
N ARG A 123 73.62 42.64 47.11
CA ARG A 123 72.49 41.76 47.46
C ARG A 123 71.16 42.20 46.84
N LYS A 124 70.88 43.51 46.75
CA LYS A 124 69.68 44.00 46.08
C LYS A 124 69.71 43.66 44.59
N PHE A 125 70.84 43.87 43.92
CA PHE A 125 71.00 43.50 42.52
C PHE A 125 70.88 41.99 42.31
N GLU A 126 71.44 41.16 43.17
CA GLU A 126 71.28 39.70 43.10
C GLU A 126 69.81 39.28 43.22
N VAL A 127 69.07 39.86 44.17
CA VAL A 127 67.64 39.57 44.35
C VAL A 127 66.83 40.03 43.12
N GLU A 128 67.07 41.24 42.61
CA GLU A 128 66.38 41.74 41.42
C GLU A 128 66.69 40.90 40.18
N LEU A 129 67.95 40.53 39.97
CA LEU A 129 68.36 39.63 38.89
C LEU A 129 67.68 38.27 39.02
N HIS A 130 67.58 37.72 40.23
CA HIS A 130 66.93 36.44 40.44
C HIS A 130 65.43 36.52 40.15
N MET A 131 64.76 37.58 40.60
CA MET A 131 63.35 37.82 40.29
C MET A 131 63.11 38.00 38.79
N MET A 132 63.98 38.73 38.10
CA MET A 132 63.89 38.89 36.64
C MET A 132 64.08 37.55 35.91
N ALA A 133 65.02 36.72 36.37
CA ALA A 133 65.25 35.39 35.80
C ALA A 133 64.03 34.47 35.98
N GLU A 134 63.39 34.49 37.16
CA GLU A 134 62.16 33.73 37.42
C GLU A 134 61.00 34.22 36.54
N GLN A 135 60.80 35.54 36.44
CA GLN A 135 59.80 36.12 35.54
C GLN A 135 60.05 35.79 34.07
N LEU A 136 61.31 35.73 33.65
CA LEU A 136 61.68 35.32 32.29
C LEU A 136 61.31 33.85 32.05
N ALA A 137 61.65 32.97 33.00
CA ALA A 137 61.34 31.54 32.91
C ALA A 137 59.82 31.29 32.84
N ASP A 138 59.01 31.99 33.64
CA ASP A 138 57.55 31.91 33.62
C ASP A 138 56.98 32.37 32.27
N LYS A 139 57.51 33.47 31.71
CA LYS A 139 57.11 33.96 30.39
C LYS A 139 57.49 32.99 29.28
N GLU A 140 58.67 32.39 29.34
CA GLU A 140 59.09 31.36 28.38
C GLU A 140 58.20 30.11 28.45
N ALA A 141 57.84 29.66 29.65
CA ALA A 141 56.92 28.55 29.85
C ALA A 141 55.55 28.86 29.22
N ARG A 142 55.03 30.08 29.44
CA ARG A 142 53.76 30.53 28.86
C ARG A 142 53.82 30.68 27.34
N ILE A 143 54.93 31.13 26.79
CA ILE A 143 55.14 31.19 25.34
C ILE A 143 55.12 29.78 24.74
N LYS A 144 55.76 28.80 25.38
CA LYS A 144 55.75 27.40 24.93
C LYS A 144 54.34 26.79 24.98
N GLU A 145 53.56 27.08 26.02
CA GLU A 145 52.16 26.66 26.11
C GLU A 145 51.29 27.31 25.02
N LEU A 146 51.49 28.61 24.76
CA LEU A 146 50.76 29.30 23.70
C LEU A 146 51.14 28.78 22.32
N ASP A 147 52.41 28.49 22.06
CA ASP A 147 52.89 27.91 20.81
C ASP A 147 52.29 26.52 20.57
N SER A 148 52.19 25.67 21.61
CA SER A 148 51.53 24.37 21.48
C SER A 148 50.05 24.49 21.15
N ARG A 149 49.33 25.42 21.82
CA ARG A 149 47.91 25.71 21.55
C ARG A 149 47.71 26.27 20.14
N ILE A 150 48.56 27.18 19.69
CA ILE A 150 48.51 27.74 18.33
C ILE A 150 48.71 26.64 17.29
N LYS A 151 49.62 25.69 17.53
CA LYS A 151 49.84 24.54 16.63
C LYS A 151 48.64 23.58 16.55
N GLU A 152 47.77 23.53 17.56
CA GLU A 152 46.54 22.73 17.51
C GLU A 152 45.40 23.40 16.73
N VAL A 153 45.34 24.74 16.70
CA VAL A 153 44.24 25.48 16.07
C VAL A 153 44.05 25.09 14.59
N PRO A 154 45.08 25.03 13.73
CA PRO A 154 44.94 24.57 12.35
C PRO A 154 44.36 23.15 12.22
N LYS A 155 44.70 22.25 13.14
CA LYS A 155 44.16 20.88 13.14
C LYS A 155 42.67 20.88 13.44
N ARG A 156 42.23 21.74 14.36
CA ARG A 156 40.79 21.90 14.68
C ARG A 156 40.04 22.56 13.53
N ILE A 157 40.62 23.58 12.89
CA ILE A 157 40.03 24.24 11.72
C ILE A 157 39.83 23.24 10.58
N THR A 158 40.87 22.50 10.20
CA THR A 158 40.78 21.48 9.14
C THR A 158 39.77 20.37 9.46
N MET A 159 39.66 19.97 10.72
CA MET A 159 38.62 19.03 11.16
C MET A 159 37.22 19.61 10.97
N ILE A 160 36.98 20.85 11.41
CA ILE A 160 35.68 21.54 11.27
C ILE A 160 35.34 21.73 9.79
N GLU A 161 36.29 22.17 8.95
CA GLU A 161 36.09 22.31 7.50
C GLU A 161 35.71 20.98 6.86
N SER A 162 36.36 19.88 7.26
CA SER A 162 36.02 18.55 6.75
C SER A 162 34.60 18.10 7.17
N GLN A 163 34.16 18.46 8.38
CA GLN A 163 32.81 18.19 8.85
C GLN A 163 31.78 19.03 8.10
N ALA A 164 32.07 20.32 7.89
CA ALA A 164 31.21 21.21 7.11
C ALA A 164 31.01 20.68 5.68
N GLN A 165 32.07 20.26 5.00
CA GLN A 165 31.98 19.66 3.66
C GLN A 165 31.16 18.36 3.64
N LYS A 166 31.26 17.52 4.69
CA LYS A 166 30.43 16.31 4.81
C LYS A 166 28.95 16.66 4.96
N LEU A 167 28.63 17.65 5.80
CA LEU A 167 27.27 18.11 6.00
C LEU A 167 26.68 18.70 4.73
N GLU A 168 27.43 19.50 3.98
CA GLU A 168 26.99 20.08 2.70
C GLU A 168 26.65 19.00 1.65
N ARG A 169 27.44 17.91 1.60
CA ARG A 169 27.15 16.75 0.74
C ARG A 169 25.88 16.02 1.17
N ILE A 170 25.69 15.82 2.48
CA ILE A 170 24.49 15.20 3.03
C ILE A 170 23.26 16.06 2.74
N GLU A 171 23.35 17.37 2.95
CA GLU A 171 22.27 18.31 2.65
C GLU A 171 21.91 18.27 1.15
N SER A 172 22.91 18.29 0.27
CA SER A 172 22.71 18.19 -1.17
C SER A 172 22.01 16.88 -1.56
N TYR A 173 22.41 15.76 -0.96
CA TYR A 173 21.78 14.46 -1.18
C TYR A 173 20.32 14.44 -0.69
N ILE A 174 20.07 14.96 0.52
CA ILE A 174 18.71 15.05 1.08
C ILE A 174 17.83 15.92 0.19
N ARG A 175 18.32 17.08 -0.24
CA ARG A 175 17.58 17.99 -1.14
C ARG A 175 17.22 17.31 -2.46
N PHE A 176 18.17 16.60 -3.07
CA PHE A 176 17.92 15.83 -4.29
C PHE A 176 16.89 14.70 -4.07
N SER A 177 17.02 13.97 -2.96
CA SER A 177 16.07 12.90 -2.61
C SER A 177 14.67 13.45 -2.36
N LEU A 178 14.54 14.60 -1.70
CA LEU A 178 13.27 15.27 -1.46
C LEU A 178 12.62 15.73 -2.76
N GLU A 179 13.39 16.35 -3.67
CA GLU A 179 12.88 16.77 -4.97
C GLU A 179 12.38 15.58 -5.81
N LYS A 180 13.13 14.47 -5.80
CA LYS A 180 12.72 13.24 -6.48
C LYS A 180 11.44 12.64 -5.87
N SER A 181 11.32 12.67 -4.55
CA SER A 181 10.10 12.21 -3.86
C SER A 181 8.91 13.12 -4.15
N ARG A 182 9.11 14.43 -4.18
CA ARG A 182 8.09 15.42 -4.54
C ARG A 182 7.57 15.18 -5.97
N ALA A 183 8.47 15.04 -6.94
CA ALA A 183 8.10 14.74 -8.32
C ALA A 183 7.36 13.40 -8.48
N ARG A 184 7.60 12.42 -7.60
CA ARG A 184 6.81 11.17 -7.56
C ARG A 184 5.42 11.42 -6.98
N ILE A 185 5.32 12.18 -5.90
CA ILE A 185 4.04 12.54 -5.28
C ILE A 185 3.17 13.28 -6.29
N ASP A 186 3.72 14.28 -7.00
CA ASP A 186 2.97 15.04 -8.01
C ASP A 186 2.40 14.11 -9.10
N LYS A 187 3.20 13.15 -9.59
CA LYS A 187 2.73 12.15 -10.57
C LYS A 187 1.62 11.24 -10.04
N GLU A 188 1.68 10.84 -8.77
CA GLU A 188 0.61 10.03 -8.18
C GLU A 188 -0.65 10.87 -7.93
N VAL A 189 -0.52 12.16 -7.61
CA VAL A 189 -1.65 13.09 -7.52
C VAL A 189 -2.34 13.20 -8.88
N ASP A 190 -1.59 13.43 -9.96
CA ASP A 190 -2.15 13.50 -11.33
C ASP A 190 -2.92 12.21 -11.69
N ARG A 191 -2.35 11.03 -11.38
CA ARG A 191 -3.02 9.74 -11.60
C ARG A 191 -4.30 9.59 -10.79
N ILE A 192 -4.31 10.06 -9.54
CA ILE A 192 -5.51 10.02 -8.69
C ILE A 192 -6.60 10.90 -9.30
N GLU A 193 -6.26 12.07 -9.85
CA GLU A 193 -7.22 12.94 -10.53
C GLU A 193 -7.78 12.31 -11.80
N GLU A 194 -6.93 11.65 -12.61
CA GLU A 194 -7.37 10.88 -13.79
C GLU A 194 -8.35 9.76 -13.41
N ILE A 195 -8.01 8.96 -12.40
CA ILE A 195 -8.88 7.88 -11.89
C ILE A 195 -10.19 8.45 -11.37
N ARG A 196 -10.15 9.55 -10.63
CA ARG A 196 -11.36 10.22 -10.11
C ARG A 196 -12.29 10.64 -11.24
N SER A 197 -11.75 11.25 -12.30
CA SER A 197 -12.53 11.64 -13.48
C SER A 197 -13.17 10.43 -14.18
N LEU A 198 -12.42 9.33 -14.34
CA LEU A 198 -12.94 8.10 -14.91
C LEU A 198 -14.06 7.50 -14.05
N VAL A 199 -13.90 7.45 -12.73
CA VAL A 199 -14.91 6.96 -11.80
C VAL A 199 -16.18 7.80 -11.88
N GLU A 200 -16.06 9.13 -11.93
CA GLU A 200 -17.20 10.04 -12.07
C GLU A 200 -17.96 9.78 -13.38
N LYS A 201 -17.22 9.63 -14.49
CA LYS A 201 -17.80 9.28 -15.78
C LYS A 201 -18.55 7.94 -15.73
N TYR A 202 -17.92 6.88 -15.27
CA TYR A 202 -18.56 5.56 -15.20
C TYR A 202 -19.76 5.55 -14.25
N THR A 203 -19.67 6.26 -13.12
CA THR A 203 -20.79 6.40 -12.19
C THR A 203 -21.99 7.09 -12.86
N SER A 204 -21.74 8.14 -13.64
CA SER A 204 -22.80 8.82 -14.39
C SER A 204 -23.43 7.92 -15.47
N GLU A 205 -22.63 7.11 -16.16
CA GLU A 205 -23.12 6.16 -17.16
C GLU A 205 -23.95 5.03 -16.53
N VAL A 206 -23.49 4.49 -15.39
CA VAL A 206 -24.23 3.48 -14.62
C VAL A 206 -25.55 4.04 -14.13
N ASN A 207 -25.57 5.26 -13.58
CA ASN A 207 -26.80 5.89 -13.11
C ASN A 207 -27.82 6.07 -14.24
N LYS A 208 -27.39 6.54 -15.43
CA LYS A 208 -28.27 6.64 -16.60
C LYS A 208 -28.84 5.29 -17.01
N ARG A 209 -28.01 4.24 -17.07
CA ARG A 209 -28.47 2.88 -17.40
C ARG A 209 -29.48 2.35 -16.38
N ILE A 210 -29.27 2.63 -15.09
CA ILE A 210 -30.21 2.27 -14.03
C ILE A 210 -31.53 3.02 -14.22
N GLU A 211 -31.50 4.33 -14.50
CA GLU A 211 -32.71 5.13 -14.76
C GLU A 211 -33.51 4.57 -15.95
N ASP A 212 -32.84 4.23 -17.05
CA ASP A 212 -33.45 3.62 -18.23
C ASP A 212 -34.09 2.26 -17.90
N GLN A 213 -33.38 1.42 -17.14
CA GLN A 213 -33.89 0.12 -16.71
C GLN A 213 -35.10 0.26 -15.79
N VAL A 214 -35.07 1.20 -14.84
CA VAL A 214 -36.21 1.50 -13.97
C VAL A 214 -37.41 1.96 -14.78
N ALA A 215 -37.21 2.80 -15.79
CA ALA A 215 -38.27 3.23 -16.70
C ALA A 215 -38.86 2.04 -17.49
N SER A 216 -38.01 1.15 -18.01
CA SER A 216 -38.43 -0.07 -18.71
C SER A 216 -39.25 -1.01 -17.80
N ILE A 217 -38.79 -1.24 -16.57
CA ILE A 217 -39.51 -2.05 -15.57
C ILE A 217 -40.88 -1.45 -15.28
N ARG A 218 -40.99 -0.12 -15.12
CA ARG A 218 -42.29 0.55 -14.93
C ARG A 218 -43.23 0.33 -16.10
N ASN A 219 -42.72 0.30 -17.33
CA ASN A 219 -43.54 0.00 -18.51
C ASN A 219 -44.02 -1.46 -18.51
N VAL A 220 -43.13 -2.42 -18.22
CA VAL A 220 -43.49 -3.84 -18.09
C VAL A 220 -44.54 -4.04 -17.00
N GLN A 221 -44.42 -3.35 -15.85
CA GLN A 221 -45.43 -3.39 -14.79
C GLN A 221 -46.80 -2.88 -15.26
N LYS A 222 -46.85 -1.82 -16.08
CA LYS A 222 -48.10 -1.32 -16.68
C LYS A 222 -48.73 -2.34 -17.63
N GLU A 223 -47.93 -2.98 -18.48
CA GLU A 223 -48.43 -4.02 -19.39
C GLU A 223 -48.93 -5.26 -18.62
N LEU A 224 -48.23 -5.66 -17.56
CA LEU A 224 -48.66 -6.76 -16.69
C LEU A 224 -50.01 -6.44 -16.03
N ALA A 225 -50.23 -5.19 -15.60
CA ALA A 225 -51.52 -4.76 -15.07
C ALA A 225 -52.66 -4.81 -16.11
N LYS A 226 -52.36 -4.55 -17.39
CA LYS A 226 -53.34 -4.72 -18.48
C LYS A 226 -53.66 -6.20 -18.73
N LEU A 227 -52.64 -7.05 -18.77
CA LEU A 227 -52.82 -8.50 -18.93
C LEU A 227 -53.68 -9.07 -17.81
N LYS A 228 -53.46 -8.65 -16.56
CA LYS A 228 -54.31 -9.06 -15.43
C LYS A 228 -55.78 -8.71 -15.64
N LYS A 229 -56.08 -7.51 -16.16
CA LYS A 229 -57.47 -7.13 -16.49
C LYS A 229 -58.06 -7.97 -17.62
N MET A 230 -57.25 -8.37 -18.60
CA MET A 230 -57.70 -9.26 -19.68
C MET A 230 -57.96 -10.68 -19.15
N GLU A 231 -57.09 -11.18 -18.26
CA GLU A 231 -57.27 -12.45 -17.58
C GLU A 231 -58.59 -12.46 -16.78
N ASP A 232 -58.83 -11.43 -15.96
CA ASP A 232 -60.10 -11.27 -15.23
C ASP A 232 -61.31 -11.25 -16.18
N TRP A 233 -61.21 -10.57 -17.32
CA TRP A 233 -62.28 -10.55 -18.33
C TRP A 233 -62.52 -11.93 -18.95
N ILE A 234 -61.47 -12.70 -19.27
CA ILE A 234 -61.57 -14.06 -19.81
C ILE A 234 -62.28 -14.98 -18.81
N TYR A 235 -61.94 -14.90 -17.51
CA TYR A 235 -62.64 -15.69 -16.48
C TYR A 235 -64.14 -15.40 -16.45
N VAL A 236 -64.53 -14.12 -16.54
CA VAL A 236 -65.95 -13.73 -16.61
C VAL A 236 -66.62 -14.28 -17.87
N GLN A 237 -65.96 -14.20 -19.04
CA GLN A 237 -66.50 -14.76 -20.28
C GLN A 237 -66.65 -16.29 -20.21
N GLN A 238 -65.69 -16.98 -19.61
CA GLN A 238 -65.73 -18.42 -19.44
C GLN A 238 -66.90 -18.86 -18.56
N ASP A 239 -67.15 -18.17 -17.43
CA ASP A 239 -68.32 -18.43 -16.58
C ASP A 239 -69.65 -18.20 -17.31
N MET A 240 -69.75 -17.11 -18.09
CA MET A 240 -70.93 -16.84 -18.92
C MET A 240 -71.17 -17.95 -19.96
N LEU A 241 -70.12 -18.39 -20.67
CA LEU A 241 -70.24 -19.47 -21.64
C LEU A 241 -70.65 -20.79 -20.97
N GLU A 242 -70.11 -21.09 -19.79
CA GLU A 242 -70.48 -22.29 -19.04
C GLU A 242 -71.97 -22.26 -18.63
N LYS A 243 -72.47 -21.11 -18.16
CA LYS A 243 -73.89 -20.91 -17.85
C LYS A 243 -74.78 -21.07 -19.08
N ASN A 244 -74.44 -20.39 -20.18
CA ASN A 244 -75.19 -20.50 -21.44
C ASN A 244 -75.23 -21.95 -21.94
N MET A 245 -74.11 -22.68 -21.86
CA MET A 245 -74.05 -24.09 -22.26
C MET A 245 -74.94 -24.98 -21.38
N LYS A 246 -75.03 -24.71 -20.07
CA LYS A 246 -75.97 -25.40 -19.17
C LYS A 246 -77.42 -25.12 -19.57
N GLU A 247 -77.78 -23.87 -19.82
CA GLU A 247 -79.12 -23.48 -20.28
C GLU A 247 -79.50 -24.15 -21.61
N TYR A 248 -78.61 -24.15 -22.61
CA TYR A 248 -78.85 -24.84 -23.87
C TYR A 248 -79.02 -26.34 -23.70
N SER A 249 -78.22 -26.96 -22.84
CA SER A 249 -78.35 -28.38 -22.51
C SER A 249 -79.70 -28.70 -21.86
N GLU A 250 -80.17 -27.86 -20.94
CA GLU A 250 -81.49 -27.98 -20.33
C GLU A 250 -82.62 -27.76 -21.34
N MET A 251 -82.55 -26.71 -22.15
CA MET A 251 -83.54 -26.44 -23.19
C MET A 251 -83.63 -27.62 -24.16
N ARG A 252 -82.49 -28.16 -24.59
CA ARG A 252 -82.43 -29.35 -25.44
C ARG A 252 -83.11 -30.56 -24.78
N LYS A 253 -82.88 -30.79 -23.48
CA LYS A 253 -83.55 -31.86 -22.73
C LYS A 253 -85.07 -31.63 -22.68
N ARG A 254 -85.53 -30.41 -22.40
CA ARG A 254 -86.96 -30.06 -22.38
C ARG A 254 -87.60 -30.29 -23.75
N SER A 255 -87.01 -29.77 -24.82
CA SER A 255 -87.52 -29.98 -26.18
C SER A 255 -87.53 -31.45 -26.61
N LEU A 256 -86.53 -32.25 -26.20
CA LEU A 256 -86.57 -33.70 -26.44
C LEU A 256 -87.74 -34.35 -25.69
N SER A 257 -87.95 -34.01 -24.41
CA SER A 257 -89.08 -34.51 -23.63
C SER A 257 -90.43 -34.14 -24.27
N GLU A 258 -90.60 -32.89 -24.69
CA GLU A 258 -91.82 -32.42 -25.38
C GLU A 258 -92.07 -33.18 -26.69
N LEU A 259 -91.03 -33.47 -27.47
CA LEU A 259 -91.15 -34.29 -28.69
C LEU A 259 -91.54 -35.73 -28.37
N GLU A 260 -91.03 -36.31 -27.29
CA GLU A 260 -91.43 -37.65 -26.83
C GLU A 260 -92.88 -37.68 -26.35
N GLU A 261 -93.30 -36.70 -25.55
CA GLU A 261 -94.68 -36.56 -25.11
C GLU A 261 -95.63 -36.39 -26.31
N LEU A 262 -95.29 -35.54 -27.27
CA LEU A 262 -96.08 -35.34 -28.47
C LEU A 262 -96.17 -36.62 -29.31
N ARG A 263 -95.06 -37.37 -29.45
CA ARG A 263 -95.03 -38.68 -30.12
C ARG A 263 -95.95 -39.67 -29.42
N ASP A 264 -95.94 -39.71 -28.09
CA ASP A 264 -96.74 -40.65 -27.31
C ASP A 264 -98.23 -40.28 -27.36
N VAL A 265 -98.58 -38.99 -27.29
CA VAL A 265 -99.95 -38.48 -27.51
C VAL A 265 -100.45 -38.81 -28.92
N MET A 266 -99.62 -38.63 -29.95
CA MET A 266 -99.97 -39.00 -31.33
C MET A 266 -100.23 -40.51 -31.47
N ARG A 267 -99.38 -41.36 -30.87
CA ARG A 267 -99.56 -42.82 -30.89
C ARG A 267 -100.80 -43.27 -30.12
N ALA A 268 -100.96 -42.82 -28.88
CA ALA A 268 -102.03 -43.27 -28.01
C ALA A 268 -103.39 -42.70 -28.40
N GLY A 269 -103.42 -41.44 -28.83
CA GLY A 269 -104.65 -40.71 -29.15
C GLY A 269 -105.06 -40.88 -30.61
N PHE A 270 -104.25 -40.37 -31.54
CA PHE A 270 -104.64 -40.29 -32.94
C PHE A 270 -104.54 -41.64 -33.63
N LEU A 271 -103.35 -42.27 -33.62
CA LEU A 271 -103.14 -43.53 -34.35
C LEU A 271 -104.04 -44.64 -33.82
N LYS A 272 -104.17 -44.79 -32.51
CA LYS A 272 -105.06 -45.80 -31.91
C LYS A 272 -106.54 -45.58 -32.24
N ARG A 273 -107.01 -44.33 -32.25
CA ARG A 273 -108.40 -44.00 -32.66
C ARG A 273 -108.63 -44.29 -34.13
N TYR A 274 -107.71 -43.83 -34.99
CA TYR A 274 -107.79 -44.06 -36.42
C TYR A 274 -107.75 -45.55 -36.77
N GLU A 275 -106.87 -46.33 -36.10
CA GLU A 275 -106.81 -47.78 -36.26
C GLU A 275 -108.11 -48.44 -35.81
N LYS A 276 -108.70 -48.01 -34.68
CA LYS A 276 -110.00 -48.50 -34.21
C LYS A 276 -111.12 -48.17 -35.20
N GLU A 277 -111.15 -46.95 -35.73
CA GLU A 277 -112.15 -46.53 -36.73
C GLU A 277 -112.03 -47.33 -38.02
N LEU A 278 -110.81 -47.53 -38.53
CA LEU A 278 -110.54 -48.39 -39.68
C LEU A 278 -110.98 -49.83 -39.42
N ARG A 279 -110.72 -50.35 -38.21
CA ARG A 279 -111.17 -51.70 -37.81
C ARG A 279 -112.70 -51.80 -37.77
N MET A 280 -113.39 -50.83 -37.16
CA MET A 280 -114.86 -50.79 -37.12
C MET A 280 -115.47 -50.61 -38.51
N MET A 281 -114.84 -49.84 -39.40
CA MET A 281 -115.27 -49.68 -40.78
C MET A 281 -115.10 -50.98 -41.56
N LYS A 282 -113.95 -51.67 -41.37
CA LYS A 282 -113.72 -53.00 -41.94
C LYS A 282 -114.74 -54.03 -41.44
N GLU A 283 -115.04 -54.06 -40.14
CA GLU A 283 -116.05 -54.95 -39.56
C GLU A 283 -117.45 -54.66 -40.12
N ARG A 284 -117.83 -53.38 -40.28
CA ARG A 284 -119.08 -52.98 -40.92
C ARG A 284 -119.16 -53.46 -42.38
N HIS A 285 -118.12 -53.21 -43.17
CA HIS A 285 -118.09 -53.67 -44.56
C HIS A 285 -118.08 -55.19 -44.68
N LEU A 286 -117.42 -55.91 -43.77
CA LEU A 286 -117.50 -57.37 -43.72
C LEU A 286 -118.92 -57.86 -43.44
N ALA A 287 -119.61 -57.26 -42.46
CA ALA A 287 -121.01 -57.58 -42.15
C ALA A 287 -121.95 -57.27 -43.33
N GLU A 288 -121.77 -56.13 -44.01
CA GLU A 288 -122.51 -55.79 -45.24
C GLU A 288 -122.27 -56.81 -46.35
N ILE A 289 -121.02 -57.23 -46.55
CA ILE A 289 -120.67 -58.27 -47.53
C ILE A 289 -121.35 -59.60 -47.17
N GLU A 290 -121.37 -60.00 -45.90
CA GLU A 290 -122.07 -61.21 -45.45
C GLU A 290 -123.58 -61.11 -45.66
N GLU A 291 -124.18 -59.95 -45.39
CA GLU A 291 -125.60 -59.72 -45.63
C GLU A 291 -125.93 -59.73 -47.13
N ILE A 292 -125.09 -59.12 -47.97
CA ILE A 292 -125.19 -59.18 -49.43
C ILE A 292 -125.08 -60.63 -49.91
N LYS A 293 -124.10 -61.40 -49.42
CA LYS A 293 -123.99 -62.83 -49.74
C LYS A 293 -125.22 -63.61 -49.33
N ARG A 294 -125.83 -63.29 -48.18
CA ARG A 294 -127.08 -63.92 -47.73
C ARG A 294 -128.23 -63.60 -48.68
N ARG A 295 -128.41 -62.32 -49.02
CA ARG A 295 -129.42 -61.87 -50.00
C ARG A 295 -129.19 -62.47 -51.38
N GLU A 296 -127.95 -62.58 -51.83
CA GLU A 296 -127.58 -63.23 -53.08
C GLU A 296 -127.98 -64.71 -53.06
N LYS A 297 -127.75 -65.42 -51.95
CA LYS A 297 -128.18 -66.81 -51.79
C LYS A 297 -129.70 -66.96 -51.79
N GLU A 298 -130.43 -66.04 -51.16
CA GLU A 298 -131.89 -65.96 -51.21
C GLU A 298 -132.39 -65.69 -52.64
N TYR A 299 -131.75 -64.80 -53.39
CA TYR A 299 -132.06 -64.56 -54.80
C TYR A 299 -131.76 -65.77 -55.67
N GLN A 300 -130.64 -66.46 -55.46
CA GLN A 300 -130.32 -67.69 -56.17
C GLN A 300 -131.37 -68.78 -55.91
N GLN A 301 -131.81 -68.94 -54.67
CA GLN A 301 -132.90 -69.87 -54.34
C GLN A 301 -134.21 -69.51 -55.06
N ARG A 302 -134.59 -68.22 -55.07
CA ARG A 302 -135.76 -67.74 -55.82
C ARG A 302 -135.64 -67.99 -57.32
N ILE A 303 -134.47 -67.78 -57.90
CA ILE A 303 -134.21 -68.07 -59.32
C ILE A 303 -134.33 -69.57 -59.59
N GLU A 304 -133.80 -70.42 -58.71
CA GLU A 304 -133.89 -71.87 -58.81
C GLU A 304 -135.35 -72.36 -58.73
N GLU A 305 -136.15 -71.77 -57.84
CA GLU A 305 -137.59 -72.02 -57.72
C GLU A 305 -138.34 -71.61 -58.99
N GLN A 306 -138.09 -70.40 -59.51
CA GLN A 306 -138.70 -69.95 -60.76
C GLN A 306 -138.26 -70.78 -61.96
N ARG A 307 -137.02 -71.27 -62.00
CA ARG A 307 -136.56 -72.22 -63.03
C ARG A 307 -137.31 -73.55 -62.95
N LYS A 308 -137.61 -74.05 -61.75
CA LYS A 308 -138.44 -75.25 -61.57
C LYS A 308 -139.89 -75.03 -61.98
N GLU A 309 -140.46 -73.86 -61.70
CA GLU A 309 -141.80 -73.50 -62.18
C GLU A 309 -141.83 -73.39 -63.71
N LEU A 310 -140.84 -72.74 -64.32
CA LEU A 310 -140.69 -72.70 -65.78
C LEU A 310 -140.52 -74.10 -66.39
N ALA A 311 -139.80 -75.00 -65.72
CA ALA A 311 -139.68 -76.39 -66.17
C ALA A 311 -141.02 -77.14 -66.12
N LYS A 312 -141.84 -76.91 -65.08
CA LYS A 312 -143.20 -77.45 -65.00
C LYS A 312 -144.12 -76.89 -66.10
N ILE A 313 -144.05 -75.58 -66.34
CA ILE A 313 -144.79 -74.93 -67.43
C ILE A 313 -144.34 -75.47 -68.79
N ALA A 314 -143.03 -75.66 -68.99
CA ALA A 314 -142.50 -76.26 -70.22
C ALA A 314 -143.00 -77.71 -70.43
N GLU A 315 -143.05 -78.52 -69.37
CA GLU A 315 -143.65 -79.87 -69.43
C GLU A 315 -145.16 -79.85 -69.71
N GLU A 316 -145.90 -78.87 -69.16
CA GLU A 316 -147.31 -78.66 -69.48
C GLU A 316 -147.50 -78.23 -70.94
N THR A 317 -146.62 -77.38 -71.45
CA THR A 317 -146.63 -76.94 -72.86
C THR A 317 -146.34 -78.12 -73.80
N ASP A 318 -145.41 -79.00 -73.43
CA ASP A 318 -145.06 -80.20 -74.21
C ASP A 318 -146.18 -81.26 -74.20
N ARG A 319 -146.96 -81.34 -73.10
CA ARG A 319 -148.18 -82.18 -73.03
C ARG A 319 -149.31 -81.64 -73.91
N ILE A 320 -149.48 -80.31 -73.98
CA ILE A 320 -150.48 -79.65 -74.83
C ILE A 320 -150.12 -79.81 -76.32
N LEU A 321 -148.83 -79.74 -76.68
CA LEU A 321 -148.37 -79.99 -78.05
C LEU A 321 -148.65 -81.43 -78.51
N LYS A 322 -148.43 -82.42 -77.63
CA LYS A 322 -148.72 -83.84 -77.93
C LYS A 322 -150.22 -84.15 -78.08
N THR A 323 -151.11 -83.43 -77.39
CA THR A 323 -152.56 -83.59 -77.58
C THR A 323 -153.06 -82.90 -78.85
N PHE A 324 -152.44 -81.79 -79.26
CA PHE A 324 -152.75 -81.11 -80.52
C PHE A 324 -152.36 -81.95 -81.75
N GLU A 325 -151.22 -82.66 -81.71
CA GLU A 325 -150.80 -83.57 -82.80
C GLU A 325 -151.71 -84.80 -82.96
N GLN A 326 -152.35 -85.28 -81.89
CA GLN A 326 -153.26 -86.43 -81.95
C GLN A 326 -154.63 -86.09 -82.56
N ILE A 327 -155.08 -84.84 -82.44
CA ILE A 327 -156.36 -84.36 -83.00
C ILE A 327 -156.24 -84.12 -84.51
N SER A 328 -155.09 -83.66 -84.99
CA SER A 328 -154.86 -83.38 -86.43
C SER A 328 -154.80 -84.64 -87.30
N LYS A 329 -154.59 -85.84 -86.73
CA LYS A 329 -154.42 -87.09 -87.50
C LYS A 329 -155.70 -87.90 -87.78
N LYS A 330 -156.89 -87.49 -87.30
CA LYS A 330 -158.14 -88.27 -87.47
C LYS A 330 -159.18 -87.68 -88.44
N LYS A 331 -158.85 -86.62 -89.18
CA LYS A 331 -159.78 -85.94 -90.10
C LYS A 331 -159.24 -85.84 -91.53
N ILE A 332 -158.87 -86.96 -92.18
CA ILE A 332 -158.78 -87.11 -93.66
C ILE A 332 -158.96 -88.60 -94.03
N ARG A 333 -160.18 -89.01 -94.41
CA ARG A 333 -160.53 -89.82 -95.60
C ARG A 333 -162.02 -90.20 -95.58
N VAL A 334 -162.67 -90.06 -96.75
CA VAL A 334 -164.11 -90.06 -97.07
C VAL A 334 -164.77 -88.69 -96.75
N GLU A 335 -164.62 -87.61 -97.53
CA GLU A 335 -164.50 -87.38 -98.98
C GLU A 335 -165.83 -87.58 -99.76
N LYS A 336 -166.62 -86.51 -99.94
CA LYS A 336 -166.88 -85.81 -101.24
C LYS A 336 -168.06 -84.82 -101.17
N GLU A 337 -168.01 -83.86 -102.11
CA GLU A 337 -169.03 -82.89 -102.59
C GLU A 337 -169.19 -81.58 -101.78
N GLU A 338 -168.62 -80.46 -102.26
CA GLU A 338 -169.08 -79.52 -103.31
C GLU A 338 -170.00 -78.39 -102.79
N LYS A 339 -169.44 -77.19 -102.57
CA LYS A 339 -169.80 -75.90 -103.22
C LYS A 339 -169.18 -74.68 -102.49
N PRO A 340 -168.93 -73.55 -103.21
CA PRO A 340 -168.22 -72.36 -102.70
C PRO A 340 -169.13 -71.13 -102.49
N PHE A 341 -168.75 -70.17 -101.61
CA PHE A 341 -168.70 -68.69 -101.82
C PHE A 341 -168.48 -67.88 -100.52
N ILE A 342 -167.46 -67.02 -100.57
CA ILE A 342 -167.27 -65.62 -100.07
C ILE A 342 -167.73 -65.18 -98.67
N GLY A 343 -166.81 -64.47 -97.98
CA GLY A 343 -167.10 -63.45 -96.96
C GLY A 343 -165.84 -62.76 -96.46
N GLU A 344 -165.77 -61.45 -96.66
CA GLU A 344 -164.62 -60.53 -96.52
C GLU A 344 -164.88 -59.54 -95.34
N ILE A 345 -163.89 -58.68 -95.03
CA ILE A 345 -163.99 -57.39 -94.27
C ILE A 345 -163.78 -57.55 -92.72
N GLU A 346 -163.02 -56.76 -91.94
CA GLU A 346 -162.58 -55.35 -92.01
C GLU A 346 -161.34 -55.01 -91.14
N LYS A 347 -160.91 -53.75 -91.28
CA LYS A 347 -159.77 -53.00 -90.71
C LYS A 347 -159.98 -52.52 -89.25
N VAL A 348 -158.92 -51.86 -88.71
CA VAL A 348 -158.86 -50.64 -87.84
C VAL A 348 -157.63 -50.83 -86.91
N SER A 349 -156.47 -50.21 -87.07
CA SER A 349 -156.04 -48.79 -86.98
C SER A 349 -155.13 -48.54 -85.75
N PRO A 350 -154.31 -47.47 -85.74
CA PRO A 350 -153.14 -47.25 -84.86
C PRO A 350 -153.39 -46.21 -83.73
N VAL A 351 -152.35 -45.91 -82.91
CA VAL A 351 -152.00 -44.70 -82.08
C VAL A 351 -151.03 -45.18 -80.97
N GLY A 352 -149.80 -44.67 -80.77
CA GLY A 352 -149.40 -43.38 -80.14
C GLY A 352 -149.00 -43.60 -78.65
N ILE A 353 -148.12 -42.90 -77.93
CA ILE A 353 -147.24 -41.71 -78.04
C ILE A 353 -146.24 -41.79 -76.84
N GLU A 354 -145.08 -41.12 -76.97
CA GLU A 354 -144.03 -40.73 -75.98
C GLU A 354 -143.02 -41.77 -75.43
#